data_AF-W9R8R2-F1
#
_entry.id   AF-W9R8R2-F1
#
_cell.length_a   1.000
_cell.length_b   1.000
_cell.length_c   1.000
_cell.angle_alpha   90.00
_cell.angle_beta   90.00
_cell.angle_gamma   90.00
#
_symmetry.space_group_name_H-M   'P 1'
#
loop_
_entity.id
_entity.type
_entity.pdbx_description
1 polymer ?
#
loop_
_entity_poly.entity_id
_entity_poly.type
_entity_poly.pdbx_seq_one_letter_code
_entity_poly.pdbx_strand_id
1 'polypeptide(L)'
;MVIMKMEGEMSNFAMVWITVVASLWYCHAIAKITKQGPKRFVVILPVTLLFFVLPLNLSTICLGGPTSFFIAWLATFKLILFSFGKGPLSSDPPLPLSRFVPLACLPIKIQENAGQNSKKGQKSPLNYATKALIFATILPVYQNKSSIHPKLFLFLFGVYTYTALEIILATVAVAWRRARAAV
;
A
#
# COMPACT_ATOMS: atom_id res chain seq x y z
N MET A 1 -5.59 13.86 -27.16
CA MET A 1 -4.26 13.28 -26.82
C MET A 1 -4.09 13.02 -25.32
N VAL A 2 -4.43 13.96 -24.42
CA VAL A 2 -4.32 13.75 -22.95
C VAL A 2 -5.29 12.68 -22.42
N ILE A 3 -6.52 12.61 -22.95
CA ILE A 3 -7.55 11.64 -22.50
C ILE A 3 -7.16 10.19 -22.84
N MET A 4 -6.68 9.91 -24.06
CA MET A 4 -6.20 8.56 -24.43
C MET A 4 -4.98 8.11 -23.62
N LYS A 5 -4.12 9.06 -23.19
CA LYS A 5 -2.96 8.76 -22.33
C LYS A 5 -3.39 8.38 -20.91
N MET A 6 -4.45 9.00 -20.39
CA MET A 6 -5.02 8.68 -19.07
C MET A 6 -5.72 7.31 -19.04
N GLU A 7 -6.35 6.90 -20.14
CA GLU A 7 -7.04 5.60 -20.25
C GLU A 7 -6.06 4.42 -20.23
N GLY A 8 -4.93 4.55 -20.94
CA GLY A 8 -3.84 3.55 -20.89
C GLY A 8 -3.19 3.43 -19.50
N GLU A 9 -3.06 4.53 -18.76
CA GLU A 9 -2.50 4.52 -17.41
C GLU A 9 -3.39 3.80 -16.39
N MET A 10 -4.71 3.98 -16.50
CA MET A 10 -5.66 3.23 -15.66
C MET A 10 -5.62 1.73 -15.94
N SER A 11 -5.46 1.32 -17.21
CA SER A 11 -5.28 -0.08 -17.58
C SER A 11 -3.98 -0.67 -17.01
N ASN A 12 -2.86 0.05 -17.12
CA ASN A 12 -1.59 -0.37 -16.52
C ASN A 12 -1.69 -0.48 -15.00
N PHE A 13 -2.36 0.46 -14.33
CA PHE A 13 -2.61 0.38 -12.89
C PHE A 13 -3.41 -0.87 -12.52
N ALA A 14 -4.51 -1.15 -13.23
CA ALA A 14 -5.27 -2.38 -13.01
C ALA A 14 -4.41 -3.63 -13.21
N MET A 15 -3.61 -3.67 -14.28
CA MET A 15 -2.69 -4.77 -14.56
C MET A 15 -1.69 -4.98 -13.41
N VAL A 16 -1.06 -3.91 -12.92
CA VAL A 16 -0.14 -3.96 -11.77
C VAL A 16 -0.80 -4.58 -10.54
N TRP A 17 -2.01 -4.14 -10.18
CA TRP A 17 -2.73 -4.69 -9.02
C TRP A 17 -3.17 -6.14 -9.21
N ILE A 18 -3.60 -6.52 -10.41
CA ILE A 18 -3.93 -7.92 -10.74
C ILE A 18 -2.69 -8.81 -10.55
N THR A 19 -1.53 -8.37 -11.07
CA THR A 19 -0.27 -9.10 -10.90
C THR A 19 0.16 -9.20 -9.44
N VAL A 20 -0.05 -8.15 -8.63
CA VAL A 20 0.19 -8.20 -7.17
C VAL A 20 -0.68 -9.26 -6.50
N VAL A 21 -1.98 -9.28 -6.78
CA VAL A 21 -2.91 -10.25 -6.19
C VAL A 21 -2.54 -11.68 -6.60
N ALA A 22 -2.24 -11.90 -7.88
CA ALA A 22 -1.81 -13.20 -8.38
C ALA A 22 -0.50 -13.68 -7.73
N SER A 23 0.46 -12.77 -7.54
CA SER A 23 1.75 -13.08 -6.90
C SER A 23 1.57 -13.42 -5.42
N LEU A 24 0.68 -12.73 -4.70
CA LEU A 24 0.36 -13.03 -3.31
C LEU A 24 -0.35 -14.38 -3.17
N TRP A 25 -1.22 -14.72 -4.12
CA TRP A 25 -1.83 -16.06 -4.19
C TRP A 25 -0.76 -17.14 -4.33
N TYR A 26 0.20 -16.94 -5.23
CA TYR A 26 1.33 -17.85 -5.41
C TYR A 26 2.16 -18.00 -4.13
N CYS A 27 2.50 -16.91 -3.44
CA CYS A 27 3.20 -16.96 -2.16
C CYS A 27 2.40 -17.72 -1.07
N HIS A 28 1.08 -17.58 -1.04
CA HIS A 28 0.21 -18.29 -0.10
C HIS A 28 0.20 -19.80 -0.37
N ALA A 29 0.13 -20.20 -1.65
CA ALA A 29 0.21 -21.60 -2.04
C ALA A 29 1.56 -22.24 -1.66
N ILE A 30 2.67 -21.56 -1.94
CA ILE A 30 4.02 -22.04 -1.57
C ILE A 30 4.15 -22.22 -0.07
N ALA A 31 3.56 -21.33 0.72
CA ALA A 31 3.63 -21.42 2.17
C ALA A 31 2.91 -22.63 2.76
N LYS A 32 1.94 -23.22 2.04
CA LYS A 32 1.34 -24.52 2.43
C LYS A 32 2.24 -25.70 2.11
N ILE A 33 3.10 -25.58 1.09
CA ILE A 33 3.93 -26.67 0.57
C ILE A 33 5.31 -26.69 1.23
N THR A 34 5.85 -25.51 1.58
CA THR A 34 7.22 -25.34 2.04
C THR A 34 7.27 -24.99 3.52
N LYS A 35 8.14 -25.68 4.29
CA LYS A 35 8.39 -25.36 5.70
C LYS A 35 9.00 -23.96 5.84
N GLN A 36 8.74 -23.31 6.98
CA GLN A 36 9.30 -22.00 7.30
C GLN A 36 10.84 -22.04 7.27
N GLY A 37 11.49 -21.05 6.65
CA GLY A 37 12.96 -21.01 6.58
C GLY A 37 13.52 -20.42 5.28
N PRO A 38 14.86 -20.47 5.09
CA PRO A 38 15.55 -19.82 3.98
C PRO A 38 15.19 -20.40 2.60
N LYS A 39 14.80 -21.68 2.53
CA LYS A 39 14.31 -22.29 1.28
C LYS A 39 13.08 -21.58 0.75
N ARG A 40 12.15 -21.20 1.63
CA ARG A 40 10.95 -20.43 1.27
C ARG A 40 11.31 -19.01 0.82
N PHE A 41 12.38 -18.41 1.36
CA PHE A 41 12.86 -17.10 0.92
C PHE A 41 13.34 -17.13 -0.53
N VAL A 42 14.16 -18.13 -0.91
CA VAL A 42 14.67 -18.25 -2.29
C VAL A 42 13.52 -18.39 -3.30
N VAL A 43 12.46 -19.11 -2.94
CA VAL A 43 11.28 -19.28 -3.81
C VAL A 43 10.44 -18.00 -3.90
N ILE A 44 10.41 -17.18 -2.86
CA ILE A 44 9.66 -15.91 -2.83
C ILE A 44 10.47 -14.75 -3.44
N LEU A 45 11.81 -14.84 -3.46
CA LEU A 45 12.71 -13.84 -4.04
C LEU A 45 12.30 -13.33 -5.44
N PRO A 46 11.94 -14.18 -6.44
CA PRO A 46 11.49 -13.69 -7.74
C PRO A 46 10.24 -12.81 -7.65
N VAL A 47 9.32 -13.12 -6.73
CA VAL A 47 8.13 -12.29 -6.47
C VAL A 47 8.52 -10.95 -5.85
N THR A 48 9.49 -10.96 -4.95
CA THR A 48 10.01 -9.73 -4.34
C THR A 48 10.65 -8.80 -5.37
N LEU A 49 11.43 -9.34 -6.31
CA LEU A 49 11.99 -8.56 -7.41
C LEU A 49 10.89 -8.01 -8.34
N LEU A 50 9.87 -8.82 -8.63
CA LEU A 50 8.71 -8.39 -9.42
C LEU A 50 7.99 -7.21 -8.76
N PHE A 51 7.81 -7.23 -7.43
CA PHE A 51 7.19 -6.13 -6.67
C PHE A 51 7.99 -4.83 -6.69
N PHE A 52 9.31 -4.92 -6.87
CA PHE A 52 10.16 -3.75 -7.04
C PHE A 52 10.04 -3.13 -8.44
N VAL A 53 9.91 -3.97 -9.47
CA VAL A 53 9.81 -3.52 -10.88
C VAL A 53 8.41 -2.99 -11.23
N LEU A 54 7.35 -3.59 -10.68
CA LEU A 54 5.95 -3.26 -11.02
C LEU A 54 5.60 -1.77 -10.89
N PRO A 55 5.95 -1.06 -9.80
CA PRO A 55 5.63 0.36 -9.65
C PRO A 55 6.34 1.25 -10.68
N LEU A 56 7.43 0.79 -11.29
CA LEU A 56 8.16 1.53 -12.33
C LEU A 56 7.41 1.53 -13.68
N ASN A 57 6.46 0.61 -13.89
CA ASN A 57 5.62 0.59 -15.08
C ASN A 57 4.50 1.65 -15.07
N LEU A 58 4.34 2.39 -13.96
CA LEU A 58 3.37 3.47 -13.85
C LEU A 58 4.05 4.79 -14.22
N SER A 59 3.66 5.37 -15.36
CA SER A 59 4.15 6.67 -15.82
C SER A 59 3.60 7.85 -15.00
N THR A 60 2.45 7.67 -14.34
CA THR A 60 1.89 8.69 -13.46
C THR A 60 2.59 8.66 -12.11
N ILE A 61 3.38 9.69 -11.83
CA ILE A 61 4.10 9.86 -10.56
C ILE A 61 3.13 9.85 -9.35
N CYS A 62 1.90 10.36 -9.53
CA CYS A 62 0.84 10.37 -8.50
C CYS A 62 0.31 8.98 -8.12
N LEU A 63 0.25 8.05 -9.07
CA LEU A 63 -0.19 6.67 -8.83
C LEU A 63 0.99 5.76 -8.45
N GLY A 64 2.14 5.98 -9.08
CA GLY A 64 3.37 5.23 -8.84
C GLY A 64 3.94 5.43 -7.43
N GLY A 65 3.90 6.65 -6.89
CA GLY A 65 4.43 6.95 -5.55
C GLY A 65 3.78 6.12 -4.43
N PRO A 66 2.46 6.23 -4.22
CA PRO A 66 1.76 5.42 -3.22
C PRO A 66 1.89 3.92 -3.48
N THR A 67 1.77 3.48 -4.75
CA THR A 67 1.87 2.06 -5.13
C THR A 67 3.26 1.50 -4.81
N SER A 68 4.33 2.25 -5.06
CA SER A 68 5.69 1.87 -4.71
C SER A 68 5.87 1.71 -3.20
N PHE A 69 5.33 2.64 -2.41
CA PHE A 69 5.38 2.54 -0.95
C PHE A 69 4.66 1.29 -0.40
N PHE A 70 3.45 0.99 -0.88
CA PHE A 70 2.71 -0.18 -0.39
C PHE A 70 3.27 -1.50 -0.94
N ILE A 71 3.63 -1.56 -2.22
CA ILE A 71 4.05 -2.79 -2.89
C ILE A 71 5.55 -3.01 -2.75
N ALA A 72 6.38 -2.17 -3.37
CA ALA A 72 7.83 -2.37 -3.40
C ALA A 72 8.46 -2.31 -2.01
N TRP A 73 7.93 -1.47 -1.11
CA TRP A 73 8.42 -1.37 0.26
C TRP A 73 7.64 -2.30 1.21
N LEU A 74 6.40 -1.98 1.56
CA LEU A 74 5.70 -2.70 2.63
C LEU A 74 5.46 -4.18 2.33
N ALA A 75 4.94 -4.52 1.15
CA ALA A 75 4.65 -5.91 0.80
C ALA A 75 5.93 -6.74 0.70
N THR A 76 7.00 -6.19 0.12
CA THR A 76 8.34 -6.82 0.09
C THR A 76 8.84 -7.16 1.49
N PHE A 77 8.98 -6.19 2.40
CA PHE A 77 9.49 -6.47 3.75
C PHE A 77 8.64 -7.51 4.49
N LYS A 78 7.32 -7.46 4.27
CA LYS A 78 6.37 -8.40 4.86
C LYS A 78 6.48 -9.80 4.28
N LEU A 79 6.72 -9.96 2.97
CA LEU A 79 6.98 -11.25 2.34
C LEU A 79 8.33 -11.84 2.78
N ILE A 80 9.35 -11.00 2.97
CA ILE A 80 10.64 -11.42 3.50
C ILE A 80 10.46 -11.96 4.93
N LEU A 81 9.80 -11.20 5.82
CA LEU A 81 9.48 -11.67 7.19
C LEU A 81 8.65 -12.95 7.17
N PHE A 82 7.62 -12.98 6.30
CA PHE A 82 6.78 -14.14 6.10
C PHE A 82 7.62 -15.36 5.75
N SER A 83 8.61 -15.26 4.87
CA SER A 83 9.48 -16.37 4.47
C SER A 83 10.24 -17.01 5.64
N PHE A 84 10.65 -16.21 6.63
CA PHE A 84 11.31 -16.64 7.87
C PHE A 84 10.36 -17.11 8.97
N GLY A 85 9.05 -17.17 8.70
CA GLY A 85 8.06 -17.58 9.70
C GLY A 85 7.80 -16.50 10.74
N LYS A 86 8.16 -15.25 10.45
CA LYS A 86 8.00 -14.12 11.36
C LYS A 86 7.03 -13.08 10.78
N GLY A 87 6.55 -12.22 11.67
CA GLY A 87 5.70 -11.09 11.31
C GLY A 87 4.23 -11.47 11.16
N PRO A 88 3.37 -10.48 10.89
CA PRO A 88 1.92 -10.63 11.02
C PRO A 88 1.28 -11.57 9.99
N LEU A 89 2.01 -11.95 8.93
CA LEU A 89 1.52 -12.88 7.90
C LEU A 89 1.76 -14.35 8.25
N SER A 90 2.64 -14.64 9.20
CA SER A 90 2.96 -16.00 9.63
C SER A 90 2.27 -16.29 10.96
N SER A 91 0.95 -16.21 10.98
CA SER A 91 0.14 -16.67 12.12
C SER A 91 -0.10 -18.18 12.03
N ASP A 92 -0.15 -18.83 13.19
CA ASP A 92 -0.59 -20.21 13.37
C ASP A 92 -1.95 -20.15 14.09
N PRO A 93 -3.09 -20.48 13.46
CA PRO A 93 -3.29 -21.11 12.15
C PRO A 93 -3.13 -20.17 10.93
N PRO A 94 -2.87 -20.73 9.71
CA PRO A 94 -2.64 -19.94 8.50
C PRO A 94 -3.84 -19.06 8.13
N LEU A 95 -3.56 -17.78 7.82
CA LEU A 95 -4.61 -16.81 7.52
C LEU A 95 -5.36 -17.14 6.22
N PRO A 96 -6.68 -16.83 6.14
CA PRO A 96 -7.42 -16.88 4.90
C PRO A 96 -6.88 -15.82 3.91
N LEU A 97 -6.98 -16.12 2.62
CA LEU A 97 -6.42 -15.31 1.53
C LEU A 97 -6.97 -13.86 1.54
N SER A 98 -8.24 -13.70 1.94
CA SER A 98 -8.91 -12.41 2.12
C SER A 98 -8.26 -11.50 3.17
N ARG A 99 -7.61 -12.08 4.19
CA ARG A 99 -6.85 -11.32 5.19
C ARG A 99 -5.37 -11.22 4.81
N PHE A 100 -4.82 -12.23 4.12
CA PHE A 100 -3.41 -12.27 3.70
C PHE A 100 -3.05 -11.12 2.74
N VAL A 101 -3.86 -10.89 1.70
CA VAL A 101 -3.59 -9.85 0.69
C VAL A 101 -3.55 -8.43 1.27
N PRO A 102 -4.60 -7.94 1.96
CA PRO A 102 -4.57 -6.61 2.54
C PRO A 102 -3.52 -6.51 3.65
N LEU A 103 -3.24 -7.59 4.39
CA LEU A 103 -2.19 -7.58 5.41
C LEU A 103 -0.78 -7.52 4.80
N ALA A 104 -0.56 -8.08 3.62
CA ALA A 104 0.70 -7.95 2.89
C ALA A 104 0.92 -6.52 2.42
N CYS A 105 -0.08 -5.94 1.76
CA CYS A 105 0.05 -4.63 1.12
C CYS A 105 -0.08 -3.44 2.10
N LEU A 106 -0.85 -3.58 3.18
CA LEU A 106 -1.19 -2.49 4.08
C LEU A 106 -0.54 -2.66 5.46
N PRO A 107 -0.20 -1.58 6.17
CA PRO A 107 0.36 -1.63 7.51
C PRO A 107 -0.75 -1.85 8.56
N ILE A 108 -1.42 -3.00 8.47
CA ILE A 108 -2.40 -3.45 9.46
C ILE A 108 -1.67 -4.23 10.55
N LYS A 109 -1.88 -3.88 11.81
CA LYS A 109 -1.42 -4.67 12.96
C LYS A 109 -2.56 -5.60 13.40
N ILE A 110 -2.36 -6.90 13.27
CA ILE A 110 -3.22 -7.90 13.90
C ILE A 110 -2.81 -7.93 15.37
N GLN A 111 -3.52 -7.19 16.22
CA GLN A 111 -3.43 -7.38 17.67
C GLN A 111 -4.32 -8.55 18.02
N GLU A 112 -3.70 -9.71 18.28
CA GLU A 112 -4.43 -10.93 18.59
C GLU A 112 -4.81 -11.05 20.07
N ASN A 113 -4.15 -10.36 21.00
CA ASN A 113 -4.62 -10.23 22.37
C ASN A 113 -4.10 -8.93 22.99
N ALA A 114 -5.02 -8.03 23.35
CA ALA A 114 -4.82 -7.05 24.41
C ALA A 114 -6.20 -6.47 24.75
N GLY A 115 -6.74 -6.93 25.88
CA GLY A 115 -7.63 -6.07 26.64
C GLY A 115 -6.94 -4.74 26.92
N GLN A 116 -7.75 -3.69 26.99
CA GLN A 116 -7.43 -2.36 27.52
C GLN A 116 -6.48 -1.46 26.72
N ASN A 117 -7.01 -0.27 26.47
CA ASN A 117 -6.29 1.00 26.45
C ASN A 117 -5.24 1.22 25.35
N SER A 118 -5.73 1.61 24.18
CA SER A 118 -5.08 2.72 23.48
C SER A 118 -6.12 3.73 23.04
N LYS A 119 -6.44 4.67 23.94
CA LYS A 119 -6.91 6.01 23.55
C LYS A 119 -5.76 6.69 22.78
N LYS A 120 -5.49 6.27 21.55
CA LYS A 120 -4.64 7.06 20.65
C LYS A 120 -5.54 8.12 20.03
N GLY A 121 -5.35 9.33 20.55
CA GLY A 121 -6.18 10.51 20.35
C GLY A 121 -6.73 10.61 18.94
N GLN A 122 -8.05 10.81 18.86
CA GLN A 122 -8.68 11.25 17.64
C GLN A 122 -8.04 12.59 17.27
N LYS A 123 -7.11 12.58 16.30
CA LYS A 123 -6.68 13.82 15.67
C LYS A 123 -7.96 14.44 15.08
N SER A 124 -8.29 15.62 15.57
CA SER A 124 -9.53 16.33 15.25
C SER A 124 -9.79 16.33 13.73
N PRO A 125 -11.04 16.09 13.28
CA PRO A 125 -11.41 16.12 11.86
C PRO A 125 -11.06 17.46 11.18
N LEU A 126 -10.90 18.53 11.96
CA LEU A 126 -10.42 19.83 11.49
C LEU A 126 -9.00 19.78 10.88
N ASN A 127 -8.11 18.92 11.39
CA ASN A 127 -6.74 18.84 10.87
C ASN A 127 -6.69 18.15 9.49
N TYR A 128 -7.68 17.29 9.19
CA TYR A 128 -7.88 16.73 7.86
C TYR A 128 -8.51 17.74 6.90
N ALA A 129 -9.44 18.58 7.37
CA ALA A 129 -10.02 19.65 6.57
C ALA A 129 -8.98 20.71 6.18
N THR A 130 -8.08 21.11 7.08
CA THR A 130 -6.96 22.03 6.77
C THR A 130 -6.00 21.41 5.76
N LYS A 131 -5.68 20.11 5.86
CA LYS A 131 -4.86 19.41 4.88
C LYS A 131 -5.55 19.22 3.52
N ALA A 132 -6.88 19.01 3.51
CA ALA A 132 -7.68 18.96 2.29
C ALA A 132 -7.78 20.33 1.60
N LEU A 133 -7.81 21.42 2.37
CA LEU A 133 -7.75 22.78 1.84
C LEU A 133 -6.40 23.05 1.15
N ILE A 134 -5.30 22.58 1.75
CA ILE A 134 -3.96 22.60 1.13
C ILE A 134 -3.92 21.73 -0.14
N PHE A 135 -4.71 20.65 -0.19
CA PHE A 135 -4.83 19.80 -1.39
C PHE A 135 -5.63 20.48 -2.52
N ALA A 136 -6.68 21.23 -2.17
CA ALA A 136 -7.52 21.96 -3.12
C ALA A 136 -6.75 23.06 -3.86
N THR A 137 -5.73 23.66 -3.24
CA THR A 137 -4.88 24.67 -3.89
C THR A 137 -3.88 24.07 -4.88
N ILE A 138 -3.64 22.75 -4.88
CA ILE A 138 -2.74 22.06 -5.83
C ILE A 138 -3.37 21.91 -7.22
N LEU A 139 -4.70 21.77 -7.30
CA LEU A 139 -5.44 21.61 -8.55
C LEU A 139 -5.28 22.81 -9.53
N PRO A 140 -5.47 24.07 -9.10
CA PRO A 140 -5.26 25.23 -9.98
C PRO A 140 -3.78 25.43 -10.37
N VAL A 141 -2.86 25.01 -9.51
CA VAL A 141 -1.40 25.07 -9.75
C VAL A 141 -0.97 24.07 -10.83
N TYR A 142 -1.64 22.90 -10.93
CA TYR A 142 -1.38 21.91 -11.98
C TYR A 142 -1.86 22.36 -13.38
N GLN A 143 -2.87 23.24 -13.43
CA GLN A 143 -3.38 23.80 -14.69
C GLN A 143 -2.45 24.88 -15.27
N ASN A 144 -1.70 25.60 -14.41
CA ASN A 144 -0.73 26.62 -14.81
C ASN A 144 0.71 26.07 -14.89
N LYS A 145 0.87 24.97 -15.64
CA LYS A 145 2.12 24.20 -15.79
C LYS A 145 3.34 25.01 -16.27
N SER A 146 3.13 26.18 -16.87
CA SER A 146 4.13 26.93 -17.61
C SER A 146 5.13 27.71 -16.74
N SER A 147 4.86 27.93 -15.45
CA SER A 147 5.66 28.86 -14.61
C SER A 147 6.19 28.28 -13.29
N ILE A 148 6.09 26.96 -13.09
CA ILE A 148 6.40 26.36 -11.78
C ILE A 148 7.87 25.92 -11.70
N HIS A 149 8.57 26.44 -10.71
CA HIS A 149 9.95 26.07 -10.42
C HIS A 149 10.05 24.58 -10.03
N PRO A 150 11.00 23.79 -10.58
CA PRO A 150 11.09 22.34 -10.37
C PRO A 150 11.19 21.89 -8.90
N LYS A 151 11.76 22.73 -8.00
CA LYS A 151 11.80 22.46 -6.56
C LYS A 151 10.42 22.52 -5.89
N LEU A 152 9.56 23.45 -6.33
CA LEU A 152 8.20 23.60 -5.82
C LEU A 152 7.32 22.42 -6.26
N PHE A 153 7.50 21.95 -7.50
CA PHE A 153 6.83 20.75 -7.98
C PHE A 153 7.14 19.51 -7.12
N LEU A 154 8.41 19.31 -6.77
CA LEU A 154 8.83 18.18 -5.95
C LEU A 154 8.31 18.27 -4.51
N PHE A 155 8.26 19.48 -3.93
CA PHE A 155 7.65 19.73 -2.63
C PHE A 155 6.15 19.41 -2.61
N LEU A 156 5.39 19.93 -3.59
CA LEU A 156 3.96 19.67 -3.72
C LEU A 156 3.67 18.18 -3.91
N PHE A 157 4.50 17.49 -4.69
CA PHE A 157 4.41 16.04 -4.88
C PHE A 157 4.66 15.26 -3.58
N GLY A 158 5.62 15.68 -2.76
CA GLY A 158 5.86 15.10 -1.43
C GLY A 158 4.64 15.24 -0.52
N VAL A 159 4.03 16.43 -0.49
CA VAL A 159 2.81 16.71 0.29
C VAL A 159 1.63 15.88 -0.21
N TYR A 160 1.45 15.76 -1.53
CA TYR A 160 0.43 14.91 -2.15
C TYR A 160 0.58 13.46 -1.71
N THR A 161 1.78 12.89 -1.87
CA THR A 161 2.07 11.50 -1.54
C THR A 161 1.87 11.23 -0.06
N TYR A 162 2.32 12.14 0.82
CA TYR A 162 2.12 12.05 2.26
C TYR A 162 0.63 12.07 2.65
N THR A 163 -0.16 12.95 2.03
CA THR A 163 -1.60 13.06 2.29
C THR A 163 -2.35 11.84 1.80
N ALA A 164 -2.01 11.33 0.61
CA ALA A 164 -2.58 10.09 0.08
C ALA A 164 -2.29 8.90 1.01
N LEU A 165 -1.06 8.80 1.54
CA LEU A 165 -0.71 7.79 2.54
C LEU A 165 -1.55 7.93 3.81
N GLU A 166 -1.73 9.13 4.36
CA GLU A 166 -2.59 9.34 5.53
C GLU A 166 -4.05 8.91 5.28
N ILE A 167 -4.62 9.24 4.12
CA ILE A 167 -6.01 8.86 3.77
C ILE A 167 -6.14 7.34 3.63
N ILE A 168 -5.20 6.68 2.95
CA ILE A 168 -5.21 5.21 2.81
C ILE A 168 -5.07 4.54 4.19
N LEU A 169 -4.19 5.04 5.05
CA LEU A 169 -4.04 4.54 6.42
C LEU A 169 -5.30 4.73 7.25
N ALA A 170 -5.95 5.88 7.15
CA ALA A 170 -7.17 6.20 7.89
C ALA A 170 -8.35 5.32 7.45
N THR A 171 -8.56 5.16 6.14
CA THR A 171 -9.63 4.32 5.59
C THR A 171 -9.45 2.85 5.99
N VAL A 172 -8.22 2.33 5.90
CA VAL A 172 -7.89 0.97 6.34
C VAL A 172 -8.12 0.80 7.85
N ALA A 173 -7.73 1.77 8.67
CA ALA A 173 -7.97 1.73 10.11
C ALA A 173 -9.47 1.78 10.48
N VAL A 174 -10.30 2.47 9.69
CA VAL A 174 -11.76 2.48 9.87
C VAL A 174 -12.36 1.15 9.40
N ALA A 175 -11.97 0.66 8.23
CA ALA A 175 -12.44 -0.61 7.67
C ALA A 175 -12.12 -1.78 8.61
N TRP A 176 -10.89 -1.82 9.15
CA TRP A 176 -10.49 -2.85 10.12
C TRP A 176 -11.29 -2.81 11.41
N ARG A 177 -11.59 -1.60 11.94
CA ARG A 177 -12.45 -1.44 13.12
C ARG A 177 -13.87 -1.93 12.86
N ARG A 178 -14.44 -1.63 11.69
CA ARG A 178 -15.78 -2.11 11.30
C ARG A 178 -15.81 -3.63 11.12
N ALA A 179 -14.80 -4.21 10.47
CA ALA A 179 -14.70 -5.65 10.31
C ALA A 179 -14.57 -6.39 11.65
N ARG A 180 -13.92 -5.77 12.66
CA ARG A 180 -13.87 -6.30 14.03
C ARG A 180 -15.20 -6.15 14.78
N ALA A 181 -16.01 -5.14 14.49
CA ALA A 181 -17.30 -4.93 15.15
C ALA A 181 -18.42 -5.83 14.60
N ALA A 182 -18.20 -6.47 13.45
CA ALA A 182 -19.14 -7.38 12.79
C ALA A 182 -18.86 -8.87 13.06
N VAL A 183 -17.84 -9.18 13.88
CA VAL A 183 -17.42 -10.52 14.31
C VAL A 183 -17.54 -10.58 15.82
#